data_AF-A0A1H0CNT1-F1
#
_entry.id   AF-A0A1H0CNT1-F1
#
_cell.length_a   1.000
_cell.length_b   1.000
_cell.length_c   1.000
_cell.angle_alpha   90.00
_cell.angle_beta   90.00
_cell.angle_gamma   90.00
#
_symmetry.space_group_name_H-M   'P 1'
#
loop_
_entity.id
_entity.type
_entity.pdbx_description
1 polymer ?
#
loop_
_entity_poly.entity_id
_entity_poly.type
_entity_poly.pdbx_seq_one_letter_code
_entity_poly.pdbx_strand_id
1 'polypeptide(L)' 'SKHSGARTASVDVWRRDDRLLIQVSDDGRGGADAAGSGLGGLAERLEAVDGLLVVDSPAGGPTVITAELPWRA' A
#
# COMPACT_ATOMS: atom_id res chain seq x y z
N SER A 1 18.52 0.17 -3.61
CA SER A 1 17.42 -0.23 -4.53
C SER A 1 16.11 0.26 -3.93
N LYS A 2 15.27 0.98 -4.70
CA LYS A 2 13.92 1.42 -4.30
C LYS A 2 12.89 0.29 -4.30
N HIS A 3 13.22 -0.84 -4.93
CA HIS A 3 12.33 -1.99 -5.07
C HIS A 3 12.78 -3.14 -4.16
N SER A 4 11.83 -3.96 -3.74
CA SER A 4 11.97 -5.00 -2.73
C SER A 4 12.79 -6.22 -3.18
N GLY A 5 13.08 -6.36 -4.48
CA GLY A 5 13.72 -7.55 -5.03
C GLY A 5 12.80 -8.77 -5.03
N ALA A 6 11.49 -8.55 -4.91
CA ALA A 6 10.47 -9.59 -4.98
C ALA A 6 10.51 -10.35 -6.31
N ARG A 7 10.12 -11.62 -6.28
CA ARG A 7 9.86 -12.43 -7.47
C ARG A 7 8.44 -12.21 -7.97
N THR A 8 7.52 -11.95 -7.05
CA THR A 8 6.10 -11.79 -7.31
C THR A 8 5.52 -10.66 -6.48
N ALA A 9 4.55 -9.97 -7.06
CA ALA A 9 3.67 -9.06 -6.36
C ALA A 9 2.23 -9.29 -6.82
N SER A 10 1.28 -9.09 -5.91
CA SER A 10 -0.15 -9.16 -6.19
C SER A 10 -0.82 -7.85 -5.82
N VAL A 11 -1.94 -7.59 -6.50
CA VAL A 11 -2.85 -6.49 -6.17
C VAL A 11 -4.25 -7.07 -6.10
N ASP A 12 -4.83 -7.00 -4.90
CA ASP A 12 -6.20 -7.37 -4.64
C ASP A 12 -7.03 -6.08 -4.50
N VAL A 13 -8.12 -5.99 -5.24
CA VAL A 13 -9.02 -4.82 -5.21
C VAL A 13 -10.42 -5.32 -4.95
N TRP A 14 -11.06 -4.78 -3.92
CA TRP A 14 -12.45 -5.11 -3.62
C TRP A 14 -13.17 -3.90 -3.04
N ARG A 15 -14.49 -3.92 -3.21
CA ARG A 15 -15.37 -2.94 -2.60
C ARG A 15 -15.98 -3.53 -1.34
N ARG A 16 -15.99 -2.75 -0.26
CA ARG A 16 -16.75 -3.04 0.96
C ARG A 16 -17.61 -1.83 1.25
N ASP A 17 -18.93 -1.99 1.22
CA ASP A 17 -19.88 -0.91 1.45
C ASP A 17 -19.65 0.30 0.51
N ASP A 18 -19.32 1.47 1.07
CA ASP A 18 -18.99 2.72 0.38
C ASP A 18 -17.48 2.98 0.31
N ARG A 19 -16.66 1.94 0.45
CA ARG A 19 -15.19 2.02 0.43
C ARG A 19 -14.60 1.10 -0.64
N LEU A 20 -13.55 1.57 -1.30
CA LEU A 20 -12.65 0.76 -2.12
C LEU A 20 -11.46 0.38 -1.26
N LEU A 21 -11.13 -0.90 -1.22
CA LEU A 21 -9.97 -1.45 -0.55
C LEU A 21 -9.02 -2.02 -1.60
N ILE A 22 -7.76 -1.66 -1.48
CA ILE A 22 -6.67 -2.12 -2.34
C ILE A 22 -5.59 -2.68 -1.43
N GLN A 23 -5.19 -3.93 -1.64
CA GLN A 23 -4.05 -4.52 -0.97
C GLN A 23 -2.99 -4.87 -2.01
N VAL A 24 -1.78 -4.37 -1.81
CA VAL A 24 -0.61 -4.74 -2.58
C VAL A 24 0.30 -5.57 -1.69
N SER A 25 0.70 -6.76 -2.14
CA SER A 25 1.64 -7.62 -1.42
C SER A 25 2.79 -8.02 -2.33
N ASP A 26 4.00 -8.13 -1.79
CA ASP A 26 5.14 -8.71 -2.49
C ASP A 26 5.90 -9.72 -1.62
N ASP A 27 6.66 -10.62 -2.26
CA ASP A 27 7.53 -11.60 -1.57
C ASP A 27 8.98 -11.13 -1.45
N GLY A 28 9.20 -9.81 -1.48
CA GLY A 28 10.52 -9.20 -1.40
C GLY A 28 11.03 -9.03 0.02
N ARG A 29 12.18 -8.38 0.15
CA ARG A 29 12.95 -8.28 1.41
C ARG A 29 12.37 -7.37 2.50
N GLY A 30 11.21 -6.77 2.27
CA GLY A 30 10.61 -5.80 3.19
C GLY A 30 11.46 -4.55 3.46
N GLY A 31 11.19 -3.89 4.59
CA GLY A 31 11.90 -2.67 5.03
C GLY A 31 11.48 -1.40 4.28
N ALA A 32 10.23 -1.33 3.82
CA ALA A 32 9.71 -0.12 3.18
C ALA A 32 9.59 1.03 4.20
N ASP A 33 10.12 2.19 3.82
CA ASP A 33 9.98 3.43 4.60
C ASP A 33 8.69 4.15 4.21
N ALA A 34 7.70 4.14 5.12
CA ALA A 34 6.42 4.79 4.92
C ALA A 34 6.53 6.32 4.79
N ALA A 35 7.56 6.94 5.38
CA ALA A 35 7.82 8.38 5.25
C ALA A 35 8.67 8.71 4.01
N GLY A 36 9.16 7.71 3.30
CA GLY A 36 9.92 7.89 2.07
C GLY A 36 9.07 8.55 0.98
N SER A 37 9.71 9.30 0.07
CA SER A 37 9.03 10.13 -0.93
C SER A 37 8.03 9.41 -1.84
N GLY A 38 8.14 8.09 -2.00
CA GLY A 38 7.16 7.27 -2.72
C GLY A 38 5.89 7.04 -1.91
N LEU A 39 6.01 6.41 -0.74
CA LEU A 39 4.89 6.03 0.11
C LEU A 39 4.29 7.23 0.84
N GLY A 40 5.10 8.17 1.30
CA GLY A 40 4.64 9.43 1.90
C GLY A 40 3.79 10.24 0.91
N GLY A 41 4.25 10.36 -0.33
CA GLY A 41 3.45 11.02 -1.37
C GLY A 41 2.16 10.26 -1.72
N LEU A 42 2.12 8.93 -1.58
CA LEU A 42 0.88 8.17 -1.76
C LEU A 42 -0.09 8.40 -0.60
N ALA A 43 0.43 8.45 0.64
CA ALA A 43 -0.34 8.77 1.83
C ALA A 43 -0.99 10.15 1.69
N GLU A 44 -0.22 11.18 1.33
CA GLU A 44 -0.73 12.55 1.09
C GLU A 44 -1.88 12.58 0.06
N ARG A 45 -1.76 11.81 -1.02
CA ARG A 45 -2.80 11.73 -2.07
C ARG A 45 -4.07 11.03 -1.59
N LEU A 46 -3.94 10.00 -0.75
CA LEU A 46 -5.07 9.29 -0.16
C LEU A 46 -5.76 10.16 0.89
N GLU A 47 -5.00 10.84 1.75
CA GLU A 47 -5.53 11.78 2.74
C GLU A 47 -6.36 12.90 2.06
N ALA A 48 -5.91 13.41 0.91
CA ALA A 48 -6.64 14.44 0.15
C ALA A 48 -8.03 13.99 -0.35
N VAL A 49 -8.33 12.69 -0.32
CA VAL A 49 -9.62 12.11 -0.74
C VAL A 49 -10.30 11.32 0.38
N ASP A 50 -10.04 11.65 1.64
CA ASP A 50 -10.56 10.95 2.84
C ASP A 50 -10.20 9.44 2.88
N GLY A 51 -9.04 9.11 2.30
CA GLY A 51 -8.46 7.77 2.27
C GLY A 51 -7.36 7.56 3.30
N LEU A 52 -6.90 6.32 3.41
CA LEU A 52 -5.91 5.82 4.35
C LEU A 52 -4.87 4.97 3.62
N LEU A 53 -3.61 5.03 4.05
CA LEU A 53 -2.56 4.10 3.67
C LEU A 53 -1.96 3.45 4.92
N VAL A 54 -1.89 2.12 4.94
CA VAL A 54 -1.18 1.34 5.96
C VAL A 54 -0.10 0.54 5.28
N VAL A 55 1.11 0.55 5.85
CA VAL A 55 2.27 -0.18 5.32
C VAL A 55 2.80 -1.09 6.43
N ASP A 56 2.81 -2.39 6.17
CA ASP A 56 3.48 -3.40 6.97
C ASP A 56 4.64 -3.98 6.15
N SER A 57 5.87 -3.75 6.59
CA SER A 57 7.07 -4.13 5.84
C SER A 57 8.24 -4.40 6.78
N PRO A 58 8.18 -5.48 7.58
CA PRO A 58 9.27 -5.84 8.46
C PRO A 58 10.56 -6.06 7.65
N ALA A 59 11.71 -5.73 8.25
CA ALA A 59 12.99 -6.05 7.65
C ALA A 59 13.13 -7.58 7.48
N GLY A 60 13.37 -8.03 6.25
CA GLY A 60 13.38 -9.46 5.90
C GLY A 60 12.14 -9.90 5.10
N GLY A 61 11.09 -9.07 5.02
CA GLY A 61 9.93 -9.31 4.19
C GLY A 61 8.78 -10.06 4.88
N PRO A 62 7.58 -10.08 4.27
CA PRO A 62 7.18 -9.45 3.00
C PRO A 62 6.94 -7.93 3.11
N THR A 63 6.44 -7.30 2.04
CA THR A 63 5.78 -5.98 2.11
C THR A 63 4.30 -6.13 1.82
N VAL A 64 3.45 -5.57 2.68
CA VAL A 64 2.00 -5.46 2.49
C VAL A 64 1.60 -3.99 2.64
N ILE A 65 0.91 -3.47 1.63
CA ILE A 65 0.37 -2.11 1.61
C ILE A 65 -1.14 -2.23 1.49
N THR A 66 -1.87 -1.61 2.42
CA THR A 66 -3.32 -1.50 2.36
C THR A 66 -3.70 -0.05 2.12
N ALA A 67 -4.45 0.21 1.07
CA ALA A 67 -5.05 1.51 0.80
C ALA A 67 -6.57 1.40 0.87
N GLU A 68 -7.20 2.37 1.51
CA GLU A 68 -8.65 2.50 1.60
C GLU A 68 -9.06 3.91 1.16
N LEU A 69 -10.15 4.03 0.41
CA LEU A 69 -10.70 5.32 0.01
C LEU A 69 -12.22 5.23 -0.21
N PRO A 70 -12.96 6.34 -0.08
CA PRO A 70 -14.37 6.37 -0.42
C PRO A 70 -14.63 5.94 -1.86
N TRP A 71 -15.63 5.09 -2.05
CA TRP A 71 -16.15 4.69 -3.36
C TRP A 71 -17.43 5.46 -3.65
N ARG A 72 -17.34 6.45 -4.54
CA ARG A 72 -18.49 7.19 -5.05
C ARG A 72 -18.78 6.66 -6.46
N ALA A 73 -19.92 5.98 -6.60
CA ALA A 73 -20.40 5.47 -7.87
C ALA A 73 -20.98 6.59 -8.76
#